data_AF-A0A961Y4B2-F1
#
_entry.id   AF-A0A961Y4B2-F1
#
_cell.length_a   1.000
_cell.length_b   1.000
_cell.length_c   1.000
_cell.angle_alpha   90.00
_cell.angle_beta   90.00
_cell.angle_gamma   90.00
#
_symmetry.space_group_name_H-M   'P 1'
#
loop_
_entity.id
_entity.type
_entity.pdbx_description
1 polymer ?
#
loop_
_entity_poly.entity_id
_entity_poly.type
_entity_poly.pdbx_seq_one_letter_code
_entity_poly.pdbx_strand_id
1 'polypeptide(L)'
;MGLTPNRDVFITCAVTGAGDTTGRSDKVPVTPRQIADAAIEAANAGAAIAHIHVRDPETGKGARRIELYEEVVEHVAASGVDVVLNLTAGMG
;
A
#
# COMPACT_ATOMS: atom_id res chain seq x y z
N MET A 1 8.64 -15.08 29.61
CA MET A 1 8.02 -15.91 28.56
C MET A 1 8.63 -15.48 27.23
N GLY A 2 9.19 -16.43 26.46
CA GLY A 2 9.65 -16.13 25.10
C GLY A 2 8.47 -16.05 24.14
N LEU A 3 8.60 -15.27 23.07
CA LEU A 3 7.61 -15.25 21.99
C LEU A 3 7.60 -16.61 21.28
N THR A 4 6.41 -17.18 21.04
CA THR A 4 6.24 -18.38 20.23
C THR A 4 5.84 -17.97 18.80
N PRO A 5 6.55 -18.42 17.76
CA PRO A 5 6.21 -18.08 16.37
C PRO A 5 4.83 -18.62 15.97
N ASN A 6 4.06 -17.82 15.24
CA ASN A 6 2.83 -18.30 14.60
C ASN A 6 3.19 -19.17 13.39
N ARG A 7 2.57 -20.34 13.26
CA ARG A 7 2.69 -21.23 12.10
C ARG A 7 1.72 -20.86 10.98
N ASP A 8 0.61 -20.20 11.33
CA ASP A 8 -0.34 -19.62 10.39
C ASP A 8 0.15 -18.21 10.04
N VAL A 9 1.10 -18.17 9.12
CA VAL A 9 1.74 -16.93 8.70
C VAL A 9 0.86 -16.15 7.73
N PHE A 10 0.95 -14.84 7.80
CA PHE A 10 0.40 -13.94 6.79
C PHE A 10 1.51 -13.03 6.26
N ILE A 11 1.32 -12.53 5.05
CA ILE A 11 2.25 -11.60 4.40
C ILE A 11 1.56 -10.24 4.28
N THR A 12 2.25 -9.20 4.75
CA THR A 12 1.89 -7.81 4.48
C THR A 12 2.79 -7.25 3.39
N CYS A 13 2.22 -6.68 2.35
CA CYS A 13 2.97 -5.94 1.33
C CYS A 13 2.86 -4.43 1.58
N ALA A 14 3.98 -3.75 1.83
CA ALA A 14 4.03 -2.29 1.88
C ALA A 14 4.35 -1.75 0.49
N VAL A 15 3.32 -1.30 -0.22
CA VAL A 15 3.37 -1.15 -1.69
C VAL A 15 4.12 0.08 -2.19
N THR A 16 4.33 1.09 -1.34
CA THR A 16 5.02 2.33 -1.76
C THR A 16 5.82 3.04 -0.66
N GLY A 17 5.25 3.18 0.55
CA GLY A 17 5.85 3.96 1.64
C GLY A 17 5.90 5.48 1.37
N ALA A 18 6.60 6.22 2.23
CA ALA A 18 6.76 7.68 2.11
C ALA A 18 8.21 8.14 1.95
N GLY A 19 9.17 7.22 1.96
CA GLY A 19 10.59 7.54 1.79
C GLY A 19 10.88 8.17 0.41
N ASP A 20 12.03 8.85 0.34
CA ASP A 20 12.59 9.43 -0.89
C ASP A 20 13.15 8.33 -1.82
N THR A 21 12.24 7.58 -2.42
CA THR A 21 12.51 6.36 -3.21
C THR A 21 12.02 6.46 -4.65
N THR A 22 11.15 7.41 -4.98
CA THR A 22 10.58 7.55 -6.35
C THR A 22 11.63 7.89 -7.39
N GLY A 23 12.70 8.61 -7.01
CA GLY A 23 13.86 8.84 -7.88
C GLY A 23 14.80 7.65 -8.02
N ARG A 24 14.61 6.57 -7.26
CA ARG A 24 15.51 5.39 -7.23
C ARG A 24 15.01 4.23 -8.07
N SER A 25 13.72 4.18 -8.39
CA SER A 25 13.11 3.13 -9.21
C SER A 25 11.83 3.64 -9.87
N ASP A 26 11.64 3.31 -11.15
CA ASP A 26 10.42 3.56 -11.92
C ASP A 26 9.24 2.69 -11.44
N LYS A 27 9.50 1.69 -10.61
CA LYS A 27 8.49 0.76 -10.08
C LYS A 27 7.82 1.23 -8.79
N VAL A 28 8.25 2.35 -8.21
CA VAL A 28 7.58 2.89 -7.01
C VAL A 28 6.21 3.45 -7.42
N PRO A 29 5.10 2.91 -6.91
CA PRO A 29 3.76 3.43 -7.22
C PRO A 29 3.57 4.83 -6.63
N VAL A 30 3.10 5.79 -7.44
CA VAL A 30 2.94 7.18 -7.02
C VAL A 30 1.48 7.61 -7.02
N THR A 31 0.76 7.39 -8.12
CA THR A 31 -0.65 7.81 -8.21
C THR A 31 -1.55 6.87 -7.41
N PRO A 32 -2.73 7.32 -6.97
CA PRO A 32 -3.71 6.46 -6.30
C PRO A 32 -4.02 5.19 -7.09
N ARG A 33 -4.19 5.33 -8.41
CA ARG A 33 -4.39 4.19 -9.32
C ARG A 33 -3.22 3.20 -9.28
N GLN A 34 -1.97 3.67 -9.40
CA GLN A 34 -0.79 2.81 -9.34
C GLN A 34 -0.68 2.10 -7.98
N ILE A 35 -0.96 2.81 -6.89
CA ILE A 35 -0.90 2.27 -5.53
C ILE A 35 -1.97 1.18 -5.34
N ALA A 36 -3.20 1.41 -5.82
CA ALA A 36 -4.26 0.43 -5.80
C ALA A 36 -3.92 -0.80 -6.66
N ASP A 37 -3.44 -0.60 -7.89
CA ASP A 37 -3.03 -1.70 -8.77
C ASP A 37 -1.92 -2.55 -8.13
N ALA A 38 -0.95 -1.91 -7.45
CA ALA A 38 0.09 -2.62 -6.71
C ALA A 38 -0.45 -3.40 -5.49
N ALA A 39 -1.44 -2.86 -4.78
CA ALA A 39 -2.11 -3.57 -3.68
C ALA A 39 -2.88 -4.79 -4.18
N ILE A 40 -3.58 -4.65 -5.30
CA ILE A 40 -4.32 -5.73 -5.97
C ILE A 40 -3.37 -6.81 -6.48
N GLU A 41 -2.26 -6.43 -7.12
CA GLU A 41 -1.24 -7.38 -7.59
C GLU A 41 -0.63 -8.15 -6.41
N ALA A 42 -0.28 -7.46 -5.33
CA ALA A 42 0.25 -8.09 -4.13
C ALA A 42 -0.74 -9.08 -3.51
N ALA A 43 -2.03 -8.72 -3.44
CA ALA A 43 -3.08 -9.59 -2.94
C ALA A 43 -3.24 -10.86 -3.80
N ASN A 44 -3.30 -10.70 -5.12
CA ASN A 44 -3.36 -11.82 -6.06
C ASN A 44 -2.12 -12.75 -5.99
N ALA A 45 -0.96 -12.20 -5.59
CA ALA A 45 0.26 -12.97 -5.35
C ALA A 45 0.28 -13.68 -3.98
N GLY A 46 -0.70 -13.43 -3.09
CA GLY A 46 -0.85 -14.08 -1.79
C GLY A 46 -0.61 -13.19 -0.57
N ALA A 47 -0.50 -11.87 -0.73
CA ALA A 47 -0.49 -10.97 0.42
C ALA A 47 -1.88 -10.91 1.07
N ALA A 48 -1.94 -11.14 2.38
CA ALA A 48 -3.18 -11.01 3.14
C ALA A 48 -3.53 -9.55 3.46
N ILE A 49 -2.50 -8.69 3.52
CA ILE A 49 -2.62 -7.29 3.92
C ILE A 49 -1.81 -6.43 2.94
N ALA A 50 -2.40 -5.33 2.48
CA ALA A 50 -1.68 -4.25 1.82
C ALA A 50 -1.54 -3.06 2.77
N HIS A 51 -0.30 -2.66 3.05
CA HIS A 51 0.00 -1.46 3.82
C HIS A 51 0.17 -0.26 2.89
N ILE A 52 -0.65 0.77 3.12
CA ILE A 52 -0.85 1.87 2.18
C ILE A 52 -0.33 3.18 2.77
N HIS A 53 0.53 3.82 1.99
CA HIS A 53 0.81 5.25 2.03
C HIS A 53 0.29 5.85 0.72
N VAL A 54 0.01 7.16 0.71
CA VAL A 54 -0.23 7.91 -0.52
C VAL A 54 0.90 8.88 -0.79
N ARG A 55 1.07 9.23 -2.06
CA ARG A 55 2.08 10.19 -2.53
C ARG A 55 1.41 11.31 -3.28
N ASP A 56 2.09 12.44 -3.37
CA ASP A 56 1.71 13.51 -4.28
C ASP A 56 1.88 13.03 -5.74
N PRO A 57 0.80 12.96 -6.54
CA PRO A 57 0.86 12.50 -7.93
C PRO A 57 1.80 13.31 -8.83
N GLU A 58 2.04 14.59 -8.50
CA GLU A 58 2.88 15.47 -9.32
C GLU A 58 4.35 15.34 -8.94
N THR A 59 4.66 15.20 -7.64
CA THR A 59 6.04 15.26 -7.14
C THR A 59 6.60 13.93 -6.67
N GLY A 60 5.77 12.91 -6.45
CA GLY A 60 6.15 11.61 -5.89
C GLY A 60 6.50 11.62 -4.40
N LYS A 61 6.46 12.79 -3.74
CA LYS A 61 6.73 12.91 -2.30
C LYS A 61 5.62 12.27 -1.47
N GLY A 62 5.93 11.85 -0.25
CA GLY A 62 4.92 11.36 0.69
C GLY A 62 3.81 12.40 0.92
N ALA A 63 2.56 11.95 0.96
CA ALA A 63 1.39 12.79 1.18
C ALA A 63 0.45 12.17 2.23
N ARG A 64 -0.46 13.00 2.75
CA ARG A 64 -1.48 12.59 3.74
C ARG A 64 -2.89 13.12 3.45
N ARG A 65 -3.13 13.45 2.19
CA ARG A 65 -4.44 13.91 1.71
C ARG A 65 -5.44 12.78 1.79
N ILE A 66 -6.54 13.00 2.49
CA ILE A 66 -7.59 11.97 2.72
C ILE A 66 -8.17 11.54 1.38
N GLU A 67 -8.34 12.49 0.45
CA GLU A 67 -8.93 12.26 -0.87
C GLU A 67 -8.12 11.25 -1.69
N LEU A 68 -6.78 11.23 -1.52
CA LEU A 68 -5.93 10.24 -2.19
C LEU A 68 -6.07 8.85 -1.58
N TYR A 69 -6.29 8.75 -0.26
CA TYR A 69 -6.54 7.45 0.38
C TYR A 69 -7.90 6.91 -0.05
N GLU A 70 -8.91 7.77 -0.09
CA GLU A 70 -10.26 7.43 -0.58
C GLU A 70 -10.18 6.86 -2.00
N GLU A 71 -9.48 7.53 -2.92
CA GLU A 71 -9.30 7.04 -4.30
C GLU A 71 -8.60 5.67 -4.36
N VAL A 72 -7.57 5.42 -3.55
CA VAL A 72 -6.93 4.10 -3.46
C VAL A 72 -7.93 3.04 -2.97
N VAL A 73 -8.66 3.33 -1.89
CA VAL A 73 -9.63 2.39 -1.29
C VAL A 73 -10.76 2.08 -2.27
N GLU A 74 -11.29 3.08 -2.96
CA GLU A 74 -12.33 2.92 -3.98
C GLU A 74 -11.86 2.02 -5.13
N HIS A 75 -10.64 2.23 -5.62
CA HIS A 75 -10.07 1.39 -6.67
C HIS A 75 -9.86 -0.06 -6.23
N VAL A 76 -9.35 -0.28 -5.01
CA VAL A 76 -9.20 -1.65 -4.48
C VAL A 76 -10.56 -2.30 -4.28
N ALA A 77 -11.54 -1.60 -3.69
CA ALA A 77 -12.89 -2.13 -3.49
C ALA A 77 -13.58 -2.48 -4.81
N ALA A 78 -13.43 -1.64 -5.84
CA ALA A 78 -13.99 -1.88 -7.17
C ALA A 78 -13.35 -3.07 -7.91
N SER A 79 -12.16 -3.53 -7.49
CA SER A 79 -11.48 -4.66 -8.12
C SER A 79 -12.10 -6.02 -7.81
N GLY A 80 -12.89 -6.12 -6.74
CA GLY A 80 -13.43 -7.38 -6.23
C GLY A 80 -12.40 -8.30 -5.56
N VAL A 81 -11.16 -7.85 -5.38
CA VAL A 81 -10.11 -8.60 -4.67
C VAL A 81 -10.24 -8.36 -3.17
N ASP A 82 -10.33 -9.46 -2.41
CA ASP A 82 -10.39 -9.43 -0.95
C ASP A 82 -8.98 -9.30 -0.36
N VAL A 83 -8.69 -8.14 0.23
CA VAL A 83 -7.42 -7.83 0.90
C VAL A 83 -7.66 -6.88 2.06
N VAL A 84 -6.99 -7.12 3.18
CA VAL A 84 -7.04 -6.19 4.32
C VAL A 84 -6.23 -4.95 4.00
N LEU A 85 -6.86 -3.77 4.08
CA LEU A 85 -6.18 -2.49 3.92
C LEU A 85 -5.69 -1.97 5.28
N ASN A 86 -4.37 -1.82 5.40
CA ASN A 86 -3.73 -1.17 6.54
C ASN A 86 -3.26 0.23 6.11
N LEU A 87 -4.11 1.24 6.37
CA LEU A 87 -3.79 2.63 6.06
C LEU A 87 -2.85 3.18 7.13
N THR A 88 -1.74 3.78 6.69
CA THR A 88 -0.76 4.35 7.62
C THR A 88 -1.34 5.51 8.44
N ALA A 89 -1.03 5.52 9.73
CA ALA A 89 -1.15 6.68 10.60
C ALA A 89 0.23 7.19 11.08
N GLY A 90 1.31 6.62 10.54
CA GLY A 90 2.68 6.94 10.90
C GLY A 90 3.21 8.20 10.23
N MET A 91 4.40 8.62 10.65
CA MET A 91 5.11 9.72 10.01
C MET A 91 5.71 9.27 8.67
N GLY A 92 5.17 9.82 7.59
CA GLY A 92 5.66 9.79 6.21
C GLY A 92 5.48 11.15 5.55
#